data_AF-A0A1R4F0X7-F1
#
_entry.id   AF-A0A1R4F0X7-F1
#
_cell.length_a   1.000
_cell.length_b   1.000
_cell.length_c   1.000
_cell.angle_alpha   90.00
_cell.angle_beta   90.00
_cell.angle_gamma   90.00
#
_symmetry.space_group_name_H-M   'P 1'
#
loop_
_entity.id
_entity.type
_entity.pdbx_description
1 polymer ?
#
loop_
_entity_poly.entity_id
_entity_poly.type
_entity_poly.pdbx_seq_one_letter_code
_entity_poly.pdbx_strand_id
1 'polypeptide(L)'
;MLSDLPPGFDLGRLRYAFGGAAGSLVYGVYTFVQLVKAGHRPTLTDFWRALVNVTAGLLVGTIGAYALGPALVALIPFEGLRAAVDPVAVGFVVGGLGWELLPLVIEGAKRWASRLGKEKSG
;
A
#
# COMPACT_ATOMS: atom_id res chain seq x y z
N MET A 1 -5.23 0.21 -29.51
CA MET A 1 -4.31 1.13 -28.82
C MET A 1 -3.76 0.51 -27.52
N LEU A 2 -3.25 -0.73 -27.57
CA LEU A 2 -2.67 -1.43 -26.40
C LEU A 2 -1.30 -2.07 -26.73
N SER A 3 -0.76 -1.81 -27.92
CA SER A 3 0.47 -2.42 -28.43
C SER A 3 1.76 -1.71 -28.01
N ASP A 4 1.66 -0.51 -27.43
CA ASP A 4 2.82 0.34 -27.10
C ASP A 4 3.07 0.44 -25.59
N LEU A 5 2.76 -0.62 -24.85
CA LEU A 5 3.08 -0.70 -23.44
C LEU A 5 4.53 -1.19 -23.27
N PRO A 6 5.36 -0.50 -22.45
CA PRO A 6 6.75 -0.88 -22.25
C PRO A 6 6.86 -2.33 -21.76
N PRO A 7 7.91 -3.08 -22.18
CA PRO A 7 8.09 -4.47 -21.80
C PRO A 7 8.09 -4.60 -20.26
N GLY A 8 7.13 -5.36 -19.73
CA GLY A 8 6.91 -5.53 -18.29
C GLY A 8 5.61 -4.92 -17.74
N PHE A 9 4.88 -4.12 -18.54
CA PHE A 9 3.60 -3.54 -18.11
C PHE A 9 2.44 -4.54 -18.27
N ASP A 10 2.24 -5.38 -17.25
CA ASP A 10 1.18 -6.39 -17.22
C ASP A 10 -0.16 -5.78 -16.75
N LEU A 11 -1.15 -5.75 -17.66
CA LEU A 11 -2.52 -5.28 -17.38
C LEU A 11 -3.20 -6.09 -16.27
N GLY A 12 -2.83 -7.37 -16.08
CA GLY A 12 -3.31 -8.20 -14.98
C GLY A 12 -2.83 -7.68 -13.62
N ARG A 13 -1.61 -7.15 -13.55
CA ARG A 13 -1.05 -6.56 -12.31
C ARG A 13 -1.73 -5.25 -11.91
N LEU A 14 -2.28 -4.51 -12.86
CA LEU A 14 -3.03 -3.28 -12.57
C LEU A 14 -4.29 -3.54 -11.74
N ARG A 15 -4.91 -4.71 -11.89
CA ARG A 15 -6.08 -5.09 -11.07
C ARG A 15 -5.72 -5.22 -9.60
N TYR A 16 -4.54 -5.79 -9.30
CA TYR A 16 -4.01 -5.85 -7.94
C TYR A 16 -3.65 -4.45 -7.43
N ALA A 17 -3.00 -3.62 -8.25
CA ALA A 17 -2.66 -2.25 -7.88
C ALA A 17 -3.91 -1.42 -7.53
N PHE A 18 -4.96 -1.53 -8.34
CA PHE A 18 -6.24 -0.88 -8.10
C PHE A 18 -6.88 -1.36 -6.80
N GLY A 19 -6.91 -2.68 -6.56
CA GLY A 19 -7.32 -3.25 -5.29
C GLY A 19 -6.51 -2.68 -4.12
N GLY A 20 -5.17 -2.64 -4.25
CA GLY A 20 -4.24 -2.10 -3.26
C GLY A 20 -4.51 -0.65 -2.91
N ALA A 21 -4.76 0.18 -3.92
CA ALA A 21 -5.15 1.57 -3.70
C ALA A 21 -6.47 1.68 -2.93
N ALA A 22 -7.50 0.92 -3.35
CA ALA A 22 -8.82 0.93 -2.71
C ALA A 22 -8.75 0.46 -1.24
N GLY A 23 -8.04 -0.64 -0.98
CA GLY A 23 -7.85 -1.18 0.39
C GLY A 23 -7.11 -0.20 1.29
N SER A 24 -6.05 0.43 0.77
CA SER A 24 -5.29 1.44 1.51
C SER A 24 -6.14 2.67 1.83
N LEU A 25 -6.98 3.10 0.90
CA LEU A 25 -7.82 4.29 1.08
C LEU A 25 -8.92 4.03 2.12
N VAL A 26 -9.60 2.88 2.03
CA VAL A 26 -10.64 2.49 2.99
C VAL A 26 -10.05 2.35 4.40
N TYR A 27 -8.89 1.71 4.54
CA TYR A 27 -8.25 1.56 5.84
C TYR A 27 -7.77 2.91 6.42
N GLY A 28 -7.23 3.80 5.58
CA GLY A 28 -6.86 5.15 6.00
C GLY A 28 -8.05 5.95 6.52
N VAL A 29 -9.20 5.89 5.83
CA VAL A 29 -10.45 6.51 6.26
C VAL A 29 -10.94 5.90 7.57
N TYR A 30 -10.94 4.57 7.69
CA TYR A 30 -11.32 3.88 8.93
C TYR A 30 -10.50 4.35 10.14
N THR A 31 -9.18 4.43 9.97
CA THR A 31 -8.25 4.87 11.02
C THR A 31 -8.54 6.31 11.44
N PHE A 32 -8.82 7.20 10.48
CA PHE A 32 -9.18 8.59 10.74
C PHE A 32 -10.51 8.71 11.51
N VAL A 33 -11.53 7.95 11.12
CA VAL A 33 -12.83 7.92 11.81
C VAL A 33 -12.67 7.45 13.27
N GLN A 34 -11.86 6.43 13.51
CA GLN A 34 -11.60 5.93 14.86
C GLN A 34 -10.89 6.97 15.74
N LEU A 35 -9.97 7.74 15.16
CA LEU A 35 -9.32 8.88 15.82
C LEU A 35 -10.33 9.96 16.24
N VAL A 36 -11.25 10.33 15.35
CA VAL A 36 -12.31 11.32 15.66
C VAL A 36 -13.26 10.79 16.72
N LYS A 37 -13.66 9.51 16.64
CA LYS A 37 -14.54 8.88 17.64
C LYS A 37 -13.90 8.77 19.03
N ALA A 38 -12.57 8.73 19.11
CA ALA A 38 -11.84 8.72 20.38
C ALA A 38 -11.80 10.09 21.09
N GLY A 39 -12.50 11.10 20.58
CA GLY A 39 -12.59 12.43 21.19
C GLY A 39 -11.39 13.34 20.92
N HIS A 40 -10.50 12.96 20.01
CA HIS A 40 -9.44 13.86 19.53
C HIS A 40 -10.05 15.01 18.73
N ARG A 41 -9.66 16.25 19.07
CA ARG A 41 -9.98 17.43 18.26
C ARG A 41 -8.90 17.55 17.17
N PRO A 42 -9.22 17.31 15.89
CA PRO A 42 -8.20 17.31 14.85
C PRO A 42 -7.59 18.70 14.69
N THR A 43 -6.27 18.82 14.73
CA THR A 43 -5.57 20.05 14.37
C THR A 43 -5.21 20.05 12.88
N LEU A 44 -4.87 21.23 12.34
CA LEU A 44 -4.43 21.37 10.95
C LEU A 44 -3.13 20.57 10.67
N THR A 45 -2.27 20.44 11.69
CA THR A 45 -1.06 19.61 11.63
C THR A 45 -1.39 18.12 11.56
N ASP A 46 -2.41 17.67 12.30
CA ASP A 46 -2.86 16.27 12.26
C ASP A 46 -3.46 15.93 10.89
N PHE A 47 -4.16 16.88 10.27
CA PHE A 47 -4.66 16.73 8.91
C PHE A 47 -3.53 16.55 7.90
N TRP A 48 -2.48 17.38 7.96
CA TRP A 48 -1.30 17.22 7.09
C TRP A 48 -0.59 15.89 7.31
N ARG A 49 -0.43 15.46 8.57
CA ARG A 49 0.15 14.15 8.90
C ARG A 49 -0.71 13.00 8.37
N ALA A 50 -2.03 13.11 8.51
CA ALA A 50 -2.97 12.13 7.98
C ALA A 50 -2.87 12.06 6.44
N LEU A 51 -2.80 13.21 5.76
CA LEU A 51 -2.66 13.26 4.31
C LEU A 51 -1.36 12.60 3.83
N VAL A 52 -0.24 12.88 4.49
CA VAL A 52 1.06 12.25 4.17
C VAL A 52 1.00 10.75 4.41
N ASN A 53 0.43 10.30 5.54
CA ASN A 53 0.29 8.89 5.85
C ASN A 53 -0.64 8.17 4.86
N VAL A 54 -1.75 8.79 4.46
CA VAL A 54 -2.67 8.24 3.45
C VAL A 54 -1.98 8.13 2.10
N THR A 55 -1.21 9.14 1.71
CA THR A 55 -0.46 9.13 0.45
C THR A 55 0.63 8.05 0.46
N ALA A 56 1.35 7.92 1.58
CA ALA A 56 2.37 6.88 1.75
C ALA A 56 1.73 5.48 1.77
N GLY A 57 0.62 5.29 2.48
CA GLY A 57 -0.14 4.04 2.51
C GLY A 57 -0.68 3.67 1.13
N LEU A 58 -1.22 4.64 0.39
CA LEU A 58 -1.64 4.45 -1.00
C LEU A 58 -0.49 3.99 -1.89
N LEU A 59 0.67 4.65 -1.83
CA LEU A 59 1.84 4.28 -2.63
C LEU A 59 2.35 2.89 -2.26
N VAL A 60 2.55 2.61 -0.96
CA VAL A 60 3.05 1.32 -0.47
C VAL A 60 2.06 0.19 -0.77
N GLY A 61 0.76 0.40 -0.52
CA GLY A 61 -0.27 -0.61 -0.78
C GLY A 61 -0.48 -0.87 -2.26
N THR A 62 -0.42 0.17 -3.11
CA THR A 62 -0.52 0.03 -4.57
C THR A 62 0.69 -0.70 -5.14
N ILE A 63 1.91 -0.27 -4.78
CA ILE A 63 3.16 -0.88 -5.26
C ILE A 63 3.30 -2.30 -4.71
N GLY A 64 3.00 -2.50 -3.43
CA GLY A 64 3.02 -3.79 -2.77
C GLY A 64 2.03 -4.76 -3.40
N ALA A 65 0.80 -4.35 -3.66
CA ALA A 65 -0.20 -5.18 -4.34
C ALA A 65 0.21 -5.50 -5.79
N TYR A 66 0.73 -4.52 -6.53
CA TYR A 66 1.24 -4.71 -7.90
C TYR A 66 2.40 -5.73 -7.96
N ALA A 67 3.32 -5.67 -7.00
CA ALA A 67 4.50 -6.52 -6.96
C ALA A 67 4.23 -7.91 -6.38
N LEU A 68 3.51 -7.97 -5.25
CA LEU A 68 3.32 -9.20 -4.46
C LEU A 68 2.03 -9.95 -4.81
N GLY A 69 1.01 -9.28 -5.36
CA GLY A 69 -0.30 -9.87 -5.67
C GLY A 69 -0.21 -11.19 -6.45
N PRO A 70 0.51 -11.24 -7.59
CA PRO A 70 0.69 -12.47 -8.34
C PRO A 70 1.41 -13.58 -7.55
N ALA A 71 2.41 -13.21 -6.75
CA ALA A 71 3.16 -14.17 -5.93
C ALA A 71 2.28 -14.77 -4.82
N LEU A 72 1.42 -13.96 -4.19
CA LEU A 72 0.47 -14.42 -3.18
C LEU A 72 -0.55 -15.41 -3.75
N VAL A 73 -1.04 -15.17 -4.96
CA VAL A 73 -1.97 -16.09 -5.64
C VAL A 73 -1.27 -17.40 -6.02
N ALA A 74 0.01 -17.35 -6.42
CA ALA A 74 0.78 -18.54 -6.75
C ALA A 74 1.00 -19.48 -5.56
N LEU A 75 0.96 -18.97 -4.31
CA LEU A 75 1.08 -19.79 -3.10
C LEU A 75 -0.17 -20.62 -2.78
N ILE A 76 -1.32 -20.35 -3.41
CA ILE A 76 -2.55 -21.10 -3.18
C ILE A 76 -2.40 -22.49 -3.81
N PRO A 77 -2.43 -23.59 -3.04
CA PRO A 77 -2.11 -24.93 -3.57
C PRO A 77 -3.25 -25.53 -4.42
N PHE A 78 -4.49 -25.07 -4.26
CA PHE A 78 -5.67 -25.58 -4.97
C PHE A 78 -5.93 -24.79 -6.26
N GLU A 79 -5.85 -25.45 -7.42
CA GLU A 79 -6.01 -24.79 -8.74
C GLU A 79 -7.40 -24.17 -8.94
N GLY A 80 -8.47 -24.86 -8.53
CA GLY A 80 -9.82 -24.33 -8.63
C GLY A 80 -10.05 -23.07 -7.79
N LEU A 81 -9.40 -22.99 -6.63
CA LEU A 81 -9.46 -21.81 -5.78
C LEU A 81 -8.60 -20.68 -6.36
N ARG A 82 -7.40 -21.01 -6.86
CA ARG A 82 -6.49 -20.05 -7.52
C ARG A 82 -7.16 -19.38 -8.73
N ALA A 83 -7.93 -20.14 -9.52
CA ALA A 83 -8.66 -19.63 -10.67
C ALA A 83 -9.89 -18.77 -10.28
N ALA A 84 -10.47 -19.01 -9.10
CA ALA A 84 -11.62 -18.26 -8.59
C ALA A 84 -11.25 -16.97 -7.84
N VAL A 85 -9.97 -16.76 -7.53
CA VAL A 85 -9.50 -15.58 -6.79
C VAL A 85 -9.56 -14.33 -7.66
N ASP A 86 -10.28 -13.31 -7.18
CA ASP A 86 -10.29 -12.00 -7.82
C ASP A 86 -9.02 -11.21 -7.47
N PRO A 87 -8.20 -10.85 -8.47
CA PRO A 87 -7.02 -9.99 -8.29
C PRO A 87 -7.29 -8.69 -7.53
N VAL A 88 -8.47 -8.11 -7.70
CA VAL A 88 -8.85 -6.86 -7.02
C VAL A 88 -9.02 -7.10 -5.53
N ALA A 89 -9.67 -8.20 -5.14
CA ALA A 89 -9.84 -8.57 -3.73
C ALA A 89 -8.49 -8.86 -3.05
N VAL A 90 -7.58 -9.57 -3.74
CA VAL A 90 -6.21 -9.79 -3.24
C VAL A 90 -5.48 -8.47 -3.06
N GLY A 91 -5.53 -7.61 -4.07
CA GLY A 91 -4.96 -6.27 -4.00
C GLY A 91 -5.50 -5.49 -2.81
N PHE A 92 -6.82 -5.51 -2.60
CA PHE A 92 -7.50 -4.84 -1.50
C PHE A 92 -6.97 -5.29 -0.13
N VAL A 93 -6.84 -6.59 0.09
CA VAL A 93 -6.29 -7.13 1.34
C VAL A 93 -4.85 -6.70 1.53
N VAL A 94 -4.02 -6.79 0.50
CA VAL A 94 -2.61 -6.35 0.56
C VAL A 94 -2.50 -4.86 0.85
N GLY A 95 -3.34 -4.03 0.22
CA GLY A 95 -3.38 -2.59 0.46
C GLY A 95 -3.87 -2.22 1.87
N GLY A 96 -4.94 -2.86 2.33
CA GLY A 96 -5.46 -2.67 3.69
C GLY A 96 -4.45 -3.08 4.76
N LEU A 97 -3.83 -4.26 4.62
CA LEU A 97 -2.78 -4.74 5.53
C LEU A 97 -1.45 -4.00 5.36
N GLY A 98 -1.21 -3.36 4.22
CA GLY A 98 -0.03 -2.53 3.99
C GLY A 98 0.09 -1.39 5.00
N TRP A 99 -1.01 -0.95 5.60
CA TRP A 99 -1.00 0.01 6.69
C TRP A 99 -0.36 -0.50 7.98
N GLU A 100 -0.50 -1.80 8.29
CA GLU A 100 0.16 -2.40 9.45
C GLU A 100 1.69 -2.45 9.28
N LEU A 101 2.17 -2.38 8.03
CA LEU A 101 3.59 -2.38 7.70
C LEU A 101 4.20 -0.97 7.63
N LEU A 102 3.38 0.10 7.63
CA LEU A 102 3.86 1.49 7.61
C LEU A 102 4.88 1.80 8.72
N PRO A 103 4.72 1.35 9.98
CA PRO A 103 5.72 1.58 11.02
C PRO A 103 7.11 1.05 10.65
N LEU A 104 7.17 -0.14 10.04
CA LEU A 104 8.41 -0.77 9.59
C LEU A 104 9.03 -0.03 8.40
N VAL A 105 8.20 0.42 7.45
CA VAL A 105 8.64 1.23 6.31
C VAL A 105 9.19 2.58 6.78
N ILE A 106 8.51 3.23 7.73
CA ILE A 106 8.96 4.49 8.34
C ILE A 106 10.27 4.29 9.10
N GLU A 107 10.42 3.20 9.85
CA GLU A 107 11.66 2.90 10.56
C GLU A 107 12.82 2.61 9.61
N GLY A 108 12.56 1.86 8.52
CA GLY A 108 13.52 1.67 7.44
C GLY A 108 13.95 2.98 6.79
N ALA A 109 12.99 3.86 6.47
CA ALA A 109 13.26 5.18 5.90
C ALA A 109 14.08 6.07 6.84
N LYS A 110 13.79 6.06 8.15
CA LYS A 110 14.59 6.78 9.17
C LYS A 110 16.02 6.23 9.26
N ARG A 111 16.19 4.91 9.23
CA ARG A 111 17.52 4.27 9.22
C ARG A 111 18.30 4.59 7.94
N TRP A 112 17.62 4.71 6.80
CA TRP A 112 18.25 5.08 5.55
C TRP A 112 18.65 6.57 5.50
N ALA A 113 17.73 7.46 5.90
CA ALA A 113 18.00 8.90 5.99
C ALA A 113 19.15 9.22 6.95
N SER A 114 19.25 8.52 8.09
CA SER A 114 20.38 8.70 9.02
C SER A 114 21.73 8.21 8.47
N ARG A 115 21.73 7.26 7.53
CA ARG A 115 22.96 6.84 6.81
C ARG A 115 23.39 7.90 5.78
N LEU A 116 22.45 8.44 5.01
CA LEU A 116 22.73 9.53 4.05
C LEU A 116 23.18 10.83 4.74
N GLY A 117 22.65 11.10 5.94
CA GLY A 117 23.09 12.25 6.75
C GLY A 117 24.54 12.11 7.24
N LYS A 118 25.01 10.88 7.48
CA LYS A 118 26.41 10.63 7.89
C LYS A 118 27.41 10.83 6.74
N GLU A 119 27.02 10.54 5.50
CA GLU A 119 27.87 10.77 4.31
C GLU A 119 28.08 12.24 3.97
N LYS A 120 27.21 13.16 4.44
CA LYS A 120 27.35 14.60 4.19
C LYS A 120 28.14 15.36 5.27
N SER A 121 28.55 14.69 6.35
CA SER A 121 29.22 15.31 7.50
C SER A 121 30.63 14.76 7.78
N GLY A 122 31.16 13.92 6.89
CA GLY A 122 32.56 13.51 6.85
C GLY A 122 33.23 14.04 5.58
#